data_AF-A0A2N2W7U8-F1
#
_entry.id   AF-A0A2N2W7U8-F1
#
_cell.length_a   1.000
_cell.length_b   1.000
_cell.length_c   1.000
_cell.angle_alpha   90.00
_cell.angle_beta   90.00
_cell.angle_gamma   90.00
#
_symmetry.space_group_name_H-M   'P 1'
#
loop_
_entity.id
_entity.type
_entity.pdbx_description
1 polymer ?
#
loop_
_entity_poly.entity_id
_entity_poly.type
_entity_poly.pdbx_seq_one_letter_code
_entity_poly.pdbx_strand_id
1 'polypeptide(L)'
;MKKLNLYLTISLLVSAIMLSCSKEVNIEYPTWNALTFSENPSDNYLLYMDEPYVNLTFPGSVEKGEINYINGSWMIEKMEYVFIAHNWGERELIIYIIKNGTEVAERVLQPQPPVVGSLDNHIKKFSLKFDASAGEYSFRAAVKDQRGVTPLLTKVLHSSSNKLVVK
;
A
#
# COMPACT_ATOMS: atom_id res chain seq x y z
N MET A 1 26.73 55.29 1.86
CA MET A 1 25.52 54.56 1.40
C MET A 1 25.70 53.04 1.20
N LYS A 2 26.82 52.40 1.57
CA LYS A 2 26.98 50.93 1.42
C LYS A 2 26.45 50.07 2.58
N LYS A 3 26.42 50.60 3.80
CA LYS A 3 26.00 49.85 5.00
C LYS A 3 24.49 49.59 5.09
N LEU A 4 23.66 50.50 4.58
CA LEU A 4 22.20 50.38 4.63
C LEU A 4 21.69 49.19 3.80
N ASN A 5 22.34 48.90 2.67
CA ASN A 5 22.00 47.76 1.82
C ASN A 5 22.30 46.43 2.51
N LEU A 6 23.40 46.32 3.26
CA LEU A 6 23.79 45.07 3.92
C LEU A 6 22.77 44.65 4.99
N TYR A 7 22.29 45.59 5.81
CA TYR A 7 21.29 45.28 6.84
C TYR A 7 19.94 44.88 6.23
N LEU A 8 19.54 45.52 5.12
CA LEU A 8 18.31 45.18 4.41
C LEU A 8 18.40 43.77 3.80
N THR A 9 19.54 43.42 3.19
CA THR A 9 19.78 42.09 2.63
C THR A 9 19.78 41.02 3.71
N ILE A 10 20.43 41.26 4.86
CA ILE A 10 20.43 40.31 5.98
C ILE A 10 19.02 40.13 6.54
N SER A 11 18.26 41.22 6.72
CA SER A 11 16.89 41.15 7.21
C SER A 11 15.98 40.35 6.26
N LEU A 12 16.10 40.57 4.95
CA LEU A 12 15.35 39.80 3.94
C LEU A 12 15.74 38.33 3.93
N LEU A 13 17.03 38.01 4.07
CA LEU A 13 17.52 36.62 4.10
C LEU A 13 17.02 35.87 5.34
N VAL A 14 17.06 36.51 6.52
CA VAL A 14 16.55 35.93 7.77
C VAL A 14 15.04 35.73 7.71
N SER A 15 14.29 36.69 7.16
CA SER A 15 12.84 36.54 6.96
C SER A 15 12.50 35.42 5.97
N ALA A 16 13.27 35.27 4.88
CA ALA A 16 13.10 34.16 3.94
C ALA A 16 13.42 32.80 4.57
N ILE A 17 14.46 32.71 5.40
CA ILE A 17 14.83 31.48 6.13
C ILE A 17 13.73 31.12 7.16
N MET A 18 13.22 32.10 7.91
CA MET A 18 12.15 31.88 8.90
C MET A 18 10.81 31.50 8.25
N LEU A 19 10.51 31.99 7.04
CA LEU A 19 9.34 31.57 6.25
C LEU A 19 9.54 30.22 5.55
N SER A 20 10.79 29.79 5.34
CA SER A 20 11.14 28.48 4.76
C SER A 20 11.18 27.34 5.77
N CYS A 21 10.98 27.63 7.06
CA CYS A 21 10.56 26.63 8.04
C CYS A 21 9.08 26.29 7.74
N SER A 22 8.91 25.58 6.63
CA SER A 22 7.70 24.89 6.25
C SER A 22 7.15 24.23 7.50
N LYS A 23 5.91 24.58 7.86
CA LYS A 23 5.07 23.76 8.73
C LYS A 23 5.29 22.31 8.31
N GLU A 24 6.02 21.54 9.12
CA GLU A 24 5.89 20.10 9.10
C GLU A 24 4.40 19.86 9.33
N VAL A 25 3.72 19.42 8.28
CA VAL A 25 2.35 18.99 8.38
C VAL A 25 2.43 17.74 9.25
N ASN A 26 2.18 17.93 10.55
CA ASN A 26 2.04 16.83 11.47
C ASN A 26 0.75 16.13 11.07
N ILE A 27 0.87 15.07 10.26
CA ILE A 27 -0.28 14.30 9.80
C ILE A 27 -0.74 13.50 11.02
N GLU A 28 -1.73 14.04 11.74
CA GLU A 28 -2.27 13.47 12.99
C GLU A 28 -2.95 12.11 12.83
N TYR A 29 -3.15 11.64 11.61
CA TYR A 29 -3.75 10.33 11.32
C TYR A 29 -2.93 9.59 10.27
N PRO A 30 -2.64 8.28 10.44
CA PRO A 30 -2.07 7.50 9.35
C PRO A 30 -3.03 7.62 8.16
N THR A 31 -2.50 8.07 7.01
CA THR A 31 -3.24 7.97 5.75
C THR A 31 -3.50 6.49 5.49
N TRP A 32 -4.63 6.13 4.88
CA TRP A 32 -4.95 4.73 4.58
C TRP A 32 -4.98 4.55 3.08
N ASN A 33 -4.29 3.53 2.58
CA ASN A 33 -4.34 3.15 1.18
C ASN A 33 -5.22 1.91 1.03
N ALA A 34 -6.03 1.91 -0.02
CA ALA A 34 -6.78 0.74 -0.45
C ALA A 34 -6.50 0.54 -1.93
N LEU A 35 -5.90 -0.60 -2.27
CA LEU A 35 -5.61 -1.01 -3.62
C LEU A 35 -6.50 -2.17 -4.02
N THR A 36 -6.81 -2.17 -5.29
CA THR A 36 -7.57 -3.19 -5.99
C THR A 36 -6.67 -3.77 -7.06
N PHE A 37 -6.62 -5.10 -7.16
CA PHE A 37 -5.96 -5.82 -8.24
C PHE A 37 -6.99 -6.66 -9.00
N SER A 38 -7.04 -6.53 -10.32
CA SER A 38 -7.94 -7.32 -11.16
C SER A 38 -7.38 -7.54 -12.56
N GLU A 39 -7.90 -8.54 -13.27
CA GLU A 39 -7.55 -8.76 -14.69
C GLU A 39 -8.27 -7.75 -15.60
N ASN A 40 -9.37 -7.14 -15.14
CA ASN A 40 -10.27 -6.34 -15.98
C ASN A 40 -10.10 -4.83 -15.76
N PRO A 41 -10.01 -4.05 -16.85
CA PRO A 41 -10.02 -2.59 -16.77
C PRO A 41 -11.47 -2.11 -16.60
N SER A 42 -12.00 -2.11 -15.37
CA SER A 42 -13.33 -1.56 -15.10
C SER A 42 -13.24 -0.23 -14.35
N ASP A 43 -13.76 0.84 -14.96
CA ASP A 43 -13.90 2.15 -14.32
C ASP A 43 -15.07 2.16 -13.32
N ASN A 44 -16.05 1.26 -13.49
CA ASN A 44 -17.23 1.16 -12.63
C ASN A 44 -16.98 0.24 -11.42
N TYR A 45 -17.01 0.83 -10.22
CA TYR A 45 -16.80 0.12 -8.96
C TYR A 45 -17.79 -1.04 -8.72
N LEU A 46 -19.07 -0.88 -9.10
CA LEU A 46 -20.08 -1.92 -8.87
C LEU A 46 -19.84 -3.14 -9.77
N LEU A 47 -19.54 -2.91 -11.06
CA LEU A 47 -19.21 -4.00 -11.98
C LEU A 47 -17.93 -4.72 -11.56
N TYR A 48 -16.95 -3.95 -11.08
CA TYR A 48 -15.73 -4.48 -10.51
C TYR A 48 -15.99 -5.42 -9.30
N MET A 49 -16.97 -5.09 -8.44
CA MET A 49 -17.30 -5.89 -7.25
C MET A 49 -17.89 -7.27 -7.58
N ASP A 50 -18.38 -7.47 -8.81
CA ASP A 50 -18.92 -8.75 -9.29
C ASP A 50 -17.86 -9.63 -9.98
N GLU A 51 -16.68 -9.08 -10.28
CA GLU A 51 -15.58 -9.78 -10.93
C GLU A 51 -14.59 -10.37 -9.91
N PRO A 52 -13.68 -11.29 -10.31
CA PRO A 52 -12.60 -11.73 -9.46
C PRO A 52 -11.58 -10.61 -9.21
N TYR A 53 -11.41 -10.21 -7.95
CA TYR A 53 -10.46 -9.17 -7.58
C TYR A 53 -9.82 -9.40 -6.22
N VAL A 54 -8.70 -8.71 -5.98
CA VAL A 54 -7.99 -8.70 -4.70
C VAL A 54 -7.92 -7.28 -4.16
N ASN A 55 -8.38 -7.08 -2.93
CA ASN A 55 -8.22 -5.84 -2.18
C ASN A 55 -7.05 -5.95 -1.20
N LEU A 56 -6.26 -4.89 -1.16
CA LEU A 56 -5.10 -4.72 -0.31
C LEU A 56 -5.22 -3.37 0.43
N THR A 57 -5.40 -3.40 1.74
CA THR A 57 -5.43 -2.20 2.58
C THR A 57 -4.19 -2.12 3.47
N PHE A 58 -3.60 -0.93 3.59
CA PHE A 58 -2.40 -0.68 4.38
C PHE A 58 -2.30 0.81 4.76
N PRO A 59 -1.53 1.19 5.78
CA PRO A 59 -1.34 2.58 6.14
C PRO A 59 -0.32 3.22 5.18
N GLY A 60 -0.42 4.52 4.94
CA GLY A 60 0.54 5.26 4.12
C GLY A 60 1.89 5.45 4.81
N SER A 61 1.95 5.33 6.13
CA SER A 61 3.21 5.36 6.88
C SER A 61 3.17 4.53 8.16
N VAL A 62 4.30 3.92 8.54
CA VAL A 62 4.53 3.15 9.78
C VAL A 62 5.95 3.36 10.29
N GLU A 63 6.23 3.11 11.57
CA GLU A 63 7.59 2.94 12.06
C GLU A 63 8.12 1.55 11.69
N LYS A 64 9.45 1.40 11.64
CA LYS A 64 10.10 0.10 11.33
C LYS A 64 9.53 -1.09 12.09
N GLY A 65 9.33 -2.21 11.40
CA GLY A 65 8.83 -3.45 12.01
C GLY A 65 8.67 -4.62 11.04
N GLU A 66 8.41 -5.79 11.61
CA GLU A 66 8.02 -6.99 10.85
C GLU A 66 6.52 -6.90 10.52
N ILE A 67 6.17 -7.03 9.24
CA ILE A 67 4.78 -7.02 8.78
C ILE A 67 4.33 -8.47 8.63
N ASN A 68 3.41 -8.88 9.50
CA ASN A 68 3.02 -10.28 9.68
C ASN A 68 1.55 -10.52 9.41
N TYR A 69 1.17 -11.73 9.02
CA TYR A 69 -0.24 -12.13 8.97
C TYR A 69 -0.69 -12.87 10.24
N ILE A 70 -1.85 -12.47 10.80
CA ILE A 70 -2.51 -13.13 11.94
C ILE A 70 -4.04 -13.21 11.67
N ASN A 71 -4.60 -14.41 11.60
CA ASN A 71 -6.06 -14.69 11.65
C ASN A 71 -6.99 -14.04 10.59
N GLY A 72 -6.51 -13.73 9.38
CA GLY A 72 -7.38 -13.09 8.37
C GLY A 72 -6.83 -11.78 7.84
N SER A 73 -5.86 -11.26 8.57
CA SER A 73 -5.43 -9.89 8.45
C SER A 73 -3.94 -9.82 8.72
N TRP A 74 -3.26 -8.94 8.00
CA TRP A 74 -1.89 -8.59 8.35
C TRP A 74 -1.84 -7.49 9.40
N MET A 75 -0.91 -7.64 10.31
CA MET A 75 -0.69 -6.83 11.48
C MET A 75 0.53 -5.95 11.21
N ILE A 76 0.34 -4.65 11.33
CA ILE A 76 1.43 -3.67 11.35
C ILE A 76 1.27 -2.88 12.64
N GLU A 77 2.29 -2.91 13.50
CA GLU A 77 2.28 -2.18 14.78
C GLU A 77 1.04 -2.43 15.67
N LYS A 78 0.54 -3.67 15.69
CA LYS A 78 -0.69 -4.09 16.40
C LYS A 78 -2.01 -3.60 15.78
N MET A 79 -1.97 -2.93 14.63
CA MET A 79 -3.17 -2.61 13.85
C MET A 79 -3.42 -3.69 12.80
N GLU A 80 -4.69 -4.03 12.63
CA GLU A 80 -5.18 -5.04 11.71
C GLU A 80 -5.50 -4.40 10.35
N TYR A 81 -4.93 -4.97 9.29
CA TYR A 81 -5.13 -4.54 7.91
C TYR A 81 -5.60 -5.73 7.06
N VAL A 82 -6.09 -5.49 5.85
CA VAL A 82 -6.87 -6.50 5.14
C VAL A 82 -6.26 -6.83 3.78
N PHE A 83 -6.10 -8.13 3.53
CA PHE A 83 -5.71 -8.66 2.23
C PHE A 83 -6.68 -9.78 1.82
N ILE A 84 -7.71 -9.40 1.08
CA ILE A 84 -8.88 -10.23 0.78
C ILE A 84 -9.16 -10.22 -0.71
N ALA A 85 -9.44 -11.38 -1.29
CA ALA A 85 -9.98 -11.49 -2.63
C ALA A 85 -11.44 -11.89 -2.61
N HIS A 86 -12.22 -11.30 -3.51
CA HIS A 86 -13.63 -11.60 -3.71
C HIS A 86 -13.81 -12.27 -5.06
N ASN A 87 -14.78 -13.18 -5.14
CA ASN A 87 -15.08 -14.00 -6.32
C ASN A 87 -13.82 -14.69 -6.89
N TRP A 88 -12.85 -14.99 -6.02
CA TRP A 88 -11.54 -15.52 -6.40
C TRP A 88 -11.49 -17.04 -6.27
N GLY A 89 -10.98 -17.70 -7.31
CA GLY A 89 -10.80 -19.16 -7.32
C GLY A 89 -9.56 -19.62 -6.54
N GLU A 90 -9.17 -20.87 -6.72
CA GLU A 90 -7.98 -21.47 -6.06
C GLU A 90 -6.65 -21.09 -6.75
N ARG A 91 -6.56 -19.89 -7.33
CA ARG A 91 -5.39 -19.46 -8.12
C ARG A 91 -4.33 -18.82 -7.25
N GLU A 92 -3.06 -19.09 -7.58
CA GLU A 92 -1.92 -18.48 -6.90
C GLU A 92 -1.87 -16.98 -7.20
N LEU A 93 -1.64 -16.19 -6.15
CA LEU A 93 -1.43 -14.75 -6.27
C LEU A 93 0.05 -14.45 -6.02
N ILE A 94 0.69 -13.76 -6.96
CA ILE A 94 2.06 -13.28 -6.82
C ILE A 94 2.00 -11.82 -6.42
N ILE A 95 2.60 -11.46 -5.28
CA ILE A 95 2.79 -10.07 -4.87
C ILE A 95 4.26 -9.68 -5.03
N TYR A 96 4.47 -8.60 -5.78
CA TYR A 96 5.76 -7.95 -5.94
C TYR A 96 5.85 -6.75 -4.99
N ILE A 97 6.89 -6.74 -4.17
CA ILE A 97 7.19 -5.67 -3.21
C ILE A 97 8.33 -4.85 -3.80
N ILE A 98 8.07 -3.57 -4.07
CA ILE A 98 9.01 -2.66 -4.72
C ILE A 98 9.43 -1.60 -3.71
N LYS A 99 10.72 -1.55 -3.38
CA LYS A 99 11.31 -0.54 -2.50
C LYS A 99 12.09 0.48 -3.32
N ASN A 100 11.78 1.76 -3.17
CA ASN A 100 12.46 2.86 -3.87
C ASN A 100 12.58 2.60 -5.39
N GLY A 101 11.53 2.07 -6.02
CA GLY A 101 11.47 1.75 -7.45
C GLY A 101 12.12 0.43 -7.87
N THR A 102 12.79 -0.28 -6.96
CA THR A 102 13.41 -1.59 -7.23
C THR A 102 12.61 -2.71 -6.60
N GLU A 103 12.35 -3.79 -7.32
CA GLU A 103 11.75 -4.99 -6.75
C GLU A 103 12.71 -5.63 -5.73
N VAL A 104 12.26 -5.79 -4.49
CA VAL A 104 13.07 -6.34 -3.40
C VAL A 104 12.57 -7.69 -2.91
N ALA A 105 11.33 -8.04 -3.21
CA ALA A 105 10.77 -9.34 -2.88
C ALA A 105 9.61 -9.71 -3.79
N GLU A 106 9.55 -11.00 -4.10
CA GLU A 106 8.39 -11.69 -4.67
C GLU A 106 7.80 -12.63 -3.63
N ARG A 107 6.48 -12.69 -3.54
CA ARG A 107 5.75 -13.61 -2.65
C ARG A 107 4.63 -14.30 -3.41
N VAL A 108 4.73 -15.62 -3.52
CA VAL A 108 3.66 -16.47 -4.04
C VAL A 108 2.74 -16.84 -2.88
N LEU A 109 1.48 -16.43 -2.97
CA LEU A 109 0.46 -16.58 -1.95
C LEU A 109 -0.61 -17.56 -2.44
N GLN A 110 -0.91 -18.54 -1.59
CA GLN A 110 -2.04 -19.45 -1.80
C GLN A 110 -3.28 -18.90 -1.09
N PRO A 111 -4.48 -19.06 -1.68
CA PRO A 111 -5.71 -18.76 -0.97
C PRO A 111 -5.82 -19.67 0.25
N GLN A 112 -6.20 -19.09 1.39
CA GLN A 112 -6.43 -19.86 2.59
C GLN A 112 -7.65 -20.77 2.44
N PRO A 113 -7.64 -21.95 3.08
CA PRO A 113 -8.81 -22.82 3.10
C PRO A 113 -10.01 -22.10 3.74
N PRO A 114 -11.23 -22.40 3.29
CA PRO A 114 -12.43 -21.81 3.87
C PRO A 114 -12.54 -22.16 5.36
N VAL A 115 -13.01 -21.20 6.16
CA VAL A 115 -13.29 -21.44 7.58
C VAL A 115 -14.57 -22.27 7.68
N VAL A 116 -14.48 -23.43 8.32
CA VAL A 116 -15.62 -24.34 8.52
C VAL A 116 -16.76 -23.59 9.22
N GLY A 117 -17.93 -23.55 8.59
CA GLY A 117 -19.12 -22.85 9.11
C GLY A 117 -19.27 -21.39 8.67
N SER A 118 -18.34 -20.84 7.88
CA SER A 118 -18.53 -19.54 7.24
C SER A 118 -19.44 -19.65 6.02
N LEU A 119 -20.31 -18.66 5.83
CA LEU A 119 -21.16 -18.52 4.63
C LEU A 119 -20.43 -17.83 3.46
N ASP A 120 -19.23 -17.30 3.70
CA ASP A 120 -18.51 -16.43 2.77
C ASP A 120 -17.56 -17.21 1.86
N ASN A 121 -18.07 -18.25 1.19
CA ASN A 121 -17.28 -19.09 0.29
C ASN A 121 -16.72 -18.33 -0.94
N HIS A 122 -17.27 -17.15 -1.22
CA HIS A 122 -16.86 -16.24 -2.30
C HIS A 122 -15.67 -15.34 -1.90
N ILE A 123 -15.27 -15.37 -0.62
CA ILE A 123 -14.17 -14.56 -0.08
C ILE A 123 -12.97 -15.48 0.20
N LYS A 124 -11.82 -15.14 -0.37
CA LYS A 124 -10.53 -15.79 -0.13
C LYS A 124 -9.61 -14.84 0.62
N LYS A 125 -8.84 -15.37 1.56
CA LYS A 125 -7.83 -14.61 2.31
C LYS A 125 -6.44 -15.09 1.93
N PHE A 126 -5.43 -14.23 1.99
CA PHE A 126 -4.03 -14.63 1.78
C PHE A 126 -3.14 -14.07 2.87
N SER A 127 -2.06 -14.80 3.16
CA SER A 127 -1.06 -14.38 4.14
C SER A 127 0.16 -13.78 3.47
N LEU A 128 0.37 -12.47 3.62
CA LEU A 128 1.59 -11.80 3.22
C LEU A 128 2.45 -11.50 4.46
N LYS A 129 3.73 -11.87 4.40
CA LYS A 129 4.74 -11.55 5.41
C LYS A 129 6.02 -11.05 4.77
N PHE A 130 6.52 -9.91 5.26
CA PHE A 130 7.81 -9.38 4.85
C PHE A 130 8.42 -8.46 5.91
N ASP A 131 9.75 -8.42 5.93
CA ASP A 131 10.51 -7.50 6.78
C ASP A 131 10.67 -6.15 6.08
N ALA A 132 10.16 -5.10 6.71
CA ALA A 132 10.18 -3.76 6.14
C ALA A 132 11.23 -2.90 6.86
N SER A 133 12.37 -2.69 6.20
CA SER A 133 13.36 -1.69 6.60
C SER A 133 12.94 -0.30 6.13
N ALA A 134 13.48 0.78 6.73
CA ALA A 134 13.14 2.15 6.35
C ALA A 134 13.23 2.42 4.83
N GLY A 135 12.25 3.13 4.29
CA GLY A 135 12.14 3.44 2.85
C GLY A 135 10.70 3.50 2.34
N GLU A 136 10.53 3.77 1.04
CA GLU A 136 9.22 3.81 0.37
C GLU A 136 8.95 2.49 -0.36
N TYR A 137 7.78 1.90 -0.11
CA TYR A 137 7.32 0.65 -0.69
C TYR A 137 6.08 0.84 -1.56
N SER A 138 5.97 0.09 -2.64
CA SER A 138 4.78 -0.04 -3.47
C SER A 138 4.53 -1.50 -3.82
N PHE A 139 3.29 -1.83 -4.19
CA PHE A 139 2.86 -3.21 -4.41
C PHE A 139 2.33 -3.40 -5.83
N ARG A 140 2.68 -4.51 -6.47
CA ARG A 140 2.01 -4.98 -7.70
C ARG A 140 1.61 -6.43 -7.50
N ALA A 141 0.64 -6.88 -8.30
CA ALA A 141 0.16 -8.24 -8.23
C ALA A 141 0.15 -8.90 -9.62
N ALA A 142 0.30 -10.21 -9.64
CA ALA A 142 0.02 -11.06 -10.79
C ALA A 142 -0.73 -12.31 -10.33
N VAL A 143 -1.50 -12.93 -11.22
CA VAL A 143 -2.06 -14.26 -11.00
C VAL A 143 -1.21 -15.28 -11.75
N LYS A 144 -1.03 -16.47 -11.16
CA LYS A 144 -0.41 -17.60 -11.83
C LYS A 144 -1.37 -18.77 -11.92
N ASP A 145 -1.62 -19.20 -13.16
CA ASP A 145 -2.47 -20.35 -13.46
C ASP A 145 -1.86 -21.17 -14.62
N GLN A 146 -2.65 -22.08 -15.20
CA GLN A 146 -2.20 -22.95 -16.30
C GLN A 146 -1.72 -22.19 -17.54
N ARG A 147 -2.14 -20.92 -17.70
CA ARG A 147 -1.73 -20.04 -18.80
C ARG A 147 -0.38 -19.36 -18.56
N GLY A 148 0.16 -19.47 -17.35
CA GLY A 148 1.37 -18.78 -16.91
C GLY A 148 1.07 -17.64 -15.94
N VAL A 149 1.97 -16.64 -15.93
CA VAL A 149 1.86 -15.46 -15.05
C VAL A 149 1.22 -14.31 -15.80
N THR A 150 0.10 -13.81 -15.27
CA THR A 150 -0.65 -12.68 -15.83
C THR A 150 -0.61 -11.52 -14.85
N PRO A 151 0.00 -10.37 -15.20
CA PRO A 151 -0.02 -9.17 -14.37
C PRO A 151 -1.45 -8.68 -14.13
N LEU A 152 -1.75 -8.29 -12.89
CA LEU A 152 -3.04 -7.68 -12.54
C LEU A 152 -2.94 -6.15 -12.63
N LEU A 153 -4.02 -5.53 -13.08
CA LEU A 153 -4.20 -4.08 -13.11
C LEU A 153 -4.43 -3.58 -11.69
N THR A 154 -3.75 -2.50 -11.30
CA THR A 154 -3.89 -1.87 -9.99
C THR A 154 -4.80 -0.65 -10.07
N LYS A 155 -5.84 -0.60 -9.24
CA LYS A 155 -6.73 0.55 -9.07
C LYS A 155 -6.66 1.05 -7.62
N VAL A 156 -6.67 2.35 -7.41
CA VAL A 156 -6.65 2.97 -6.07
C VAL A 156 -8.08 3.29 -5.66
N LEU A 157 -8.54 2.76 -4.52
CA LEU A 157 -9.91 2.94 -4.00
C LEU A 157 -10.01 4.10 -3.01
N HIS A 158 -9.04 4.24 -2.10
CA HIS A 158 -9.02 5.28 -1.05
C HIS A 158 -7.60 5.83 -0.82
N SER A 159 -7.53 7.15 -0.60
CA SER A 159 -6.32 7.98 -0.43
C SER A 159 -5.25 7.87 -1.54
N SER A 160 -4.07 8.48 -1.33
CA SER A 160 -3.32 9.27 -2.31
C SER A 160 -2.35 8.51 -3.21
N SER A 161 -1.93 7.28 -2.88
CA SER A 161 -0.97 6.54 -3.72
C SER A 161 -0.78 5.07 -3.32
N ASN A 162 -0.26 4.25 -4.24
CA ASN A 162 0.30 2.93 -3.93
C ASN A 162 1.66 3.09 -3.23
N LYS A 163 1.67 3.66 -2.02
CA LYS A 163 2.91 3.95 -1.26
C LYS A 163 2.75 3.71 0.23
N LEU A 164 3.60 2.85 0.78
CA LEU A 164 3.83 2.64 2.20
C LEU A 164 5.20 3.22 2.56
N VAL A 165 5.25 4.20 3.45
CA VAL A 165 6.50 4.78 3.97
C VAL A 165 6.86 4.14 5.30
N VAL A 166 8.02 3.51 5.38
CA VAL A 166 8.56 2.98 6.64
C VAL A 166 9.62 3.93 7.14
N LYS A 167 9.43 4.45 8.36
CA LYS A 167 10.36 5.35 9.03
C LYS A 167 11.46 4.61 9.78
#